data_AF-A0A6M2CVF2-F1
#
_entry.id   AF-A0A6M2CVF2-F1
#
_cell.length_a   1.000
_cell.length_b   1.000
_cell.length_c   1.000
_cell.angle_alpha   90.00
_cell.angle_beta   90.00
_cell.angle_gamma   90.00
#
_symmetry.space_group_name_H-M   'P 1'
#
loop_
_entity.id
_entity.type
_entity.pdbx_description
1 polymer ?
#
loop_
_entity_poly.entity_id
_entity_poly.type
_entity_poly.pdbx_seq_one_letter_code
_entity_poly.pdbx_strand_id
1 'polypeptide(L)'
;WPLRPGPYSESLSRETPPEMAPGPPIVLRSNENSMYPNKYEIRWAMPRDNGRPVRHFRVTYFKVDKRPGNNFVRAEDPKVIQVNEWHNVPRVELQGLSPESYYRAEIEAYNDIGYSEPESLVFHTARGEVPLEEQSGQLNRLGLPLTTIIIIVVATVLLVLLLLDVVCYLRFHWGFLYCLRHSCGKGHAPAKPVADDAKSSKELLSSPDEKMKDAAEDTPMIDTKG
;
A
#
# COMPACT_ATOMS: atom_id res chain seq x y z
N TRP A 1 1.18 -57.39 -37.39
CA TRP A 1 0.36 -57.88 -36.26
C TRP A 1 0.61 -56.98 -35.06
N PRO A 2 -0.41 -56.37 -34.45
CA PRO A 2 -0.23 -55.63 -33.20
C PRO A 2 -0.01 -56.63 -32.04
N LEU A 3 1.03 -56.39 -31.24
CA LEU A 3 1.29 -57.17 -30.02
C LEU A 3 0.24 -56.81 -28.96
N ARG A 4 -0.26 -57.82 -28.24
CA ARG A 4 -1.15 -57.61 -27.08
C ARG A 4 -0.31 -57.37 -25.81
N PRO A 5 -0.81 -56.59 -24.84
CA PRO A 5 -0.21 -56.51 -23.51
C PRO A 5 -0.09 -57.89 -22.86
N GLY A 6 0.97 -58.10 -22.08
CA GLY A 6 1.12 -59.30 -21.25
C GLY A 6 0.18 -59.31 -20.03
N PRO A 7 0.08 -60.44 -19.32
CA PRO A 7 -0.69 -60.52 -18.08
C PRO A 7 -0.09 -59.62 -16.99
N TYR A 8 -0.95 -59.09 -16.13
CA TYR A 8 -0.52 -58.35 -14.93
C TYR A 8 0.16 -59.29 -13.91
N SER A 9 1.01 -58.72 -13.07
CA SER A 9 1.59 -59.43 -11.91
C SER A 9 0.56 -59.59 -10.79
N GLU A 10 0.83 -60.52 -9.88
CA GLU A 10 0.14 -60.62 -8.59
C GLU A 10 0.15 -59.29 -7.81
N SER A 11 -0.92 -59.05 -7.04
CA SER A 11 -1.07 -57.83 -6.24
C SER A 11 -0.19 -57.86 -4.99
N LEU A 12 0.73 -56.90 -4.84
CA LEU A 12 1.51 -56.69 -3.63
C LEU A 12 0.94 -55.53 -2.80
N SER A 13 0.44 -55.85 -1.60
CA SER A 13 0.08 -54.85 -0.59
C SER A 13 1.29 -54.54 0.30
N ARG A 14 1.50 -53.26 0.64
CA ARG A 14 2.56 -52.81 1.55
C ARG A 14 2.06 -51.65 2.40
N GLU A 15 2.27 -51.74 3.71
CA GLU A 15 2.01 -50.63 4.62
C GLU A 15 3.12 -49.58 4.53
N THR A 16 2.71 -48.31 4.56
CA THR A 16 3.60 -47.15 4.63
C THR A 16 3.67 -46.62 6.06
N PRO A 17 4.76 -45.96 6.48
CA PRO A 17 4.81 -45.24 7.75
C PRO A 17 3.67 -44.21 7.87
N PRO A 18 3.23 -43.88 9.11
CA PRO A 18 2.26 -42.81 9.34
C PRO A 18 2.84 -41.45 8.94
N GLU A 19 1.96 -40.55 8.53
CA GLU A 19 2.28 -39.14 8.26
C GLU A 19 2.57 -38.40 9.57
N MET A 20 3.53 -37.46 9.56
CA MET A 20 3.94 -36.70 10.75
C MET A 20 4.11 -35.21 10.44
N ALA A 21 4.30 -34.39 11.49
CA ALA A 21 4.75 -33.00 11.35
C ALA A 21 6.14 -32.94 10.66
N PRO A 22 6.53 -31.81 10.04
CA PRO A 22 7.79 -31.72 9.31
C PRO A 22 9.00 -31.81 10.24
N GLY A 23 10.17 -32.15 9.69
CA GLY A 23 11.44 -31.96 10.39
C GLY A 23 11.77 -30.48 10.62
N PRO A 24 12.71 -30.16 11.52
CA PRO A 24 13.18 -28.79 11.69
C PRO A 24 13.81 -28.25 10.39
N PRO A 25 13.58 -26.97 10.04
CA PRO A 25 14.34 -26.27 9.00
C PRO A 25 15.85 -26.30 9.28
N ILE A 26 16.67 -26.05 8.26
CA ILE A 26 18.14 -25.93 8.42
C ILE A 26 18.57 -24.58 7.84
N VAL A 27 19.11 -23.69 8.66
CA VAL A 27 19.56 -22.37 8.20
C VAL A 27 20.76 -22.49 7.26
N LEU A 28 20.70 -21.80 6.13
CA LEU A 28 21.71 -21.83 5.07
C LEU A 28 22.61 -20.60 5.13
N ARG A 29 23.83 -20.78 5.66
CA ARG A 29 24.93 -19.78 5.64
C ARG A 29 24.47 -18.34 5.95
N SER A 30 23.82 -18.17 7.09
CA SER A 30 23.50 -16.86 7.65
C SER A 30 24.73 -16.29 8.38
N ASN A 31 25.24 -15.13 7.96
CA ASN A 31 26.31 -14.45 8.68
C ASN A 31 25.80 -14.00 10.05
N GLU A 32 26.52 -14.28 11.15
CA GLU A 32 26.15 -13.80 12.50
C GLU A 32 26.06 -12.27 12.57
N ASN A 33 26.76 -11.56 11.68
CA ASN A 33 26.65 -10.11 11.50
C ASN A 33 25.89 -9.79 10.21
N SER A 34 24.84 -8.97 10.32
CA SER A 34 24.20 -8.35 9.16
C SER A 34 25.14 -7.35 8.49
N MET A 35 25.00 -7.23 7.17
CA MET A 35 25.60 -6.14 6.39
C MET A 35 24.82 -4.82 6.49
N TYR A 36 23.59 -4.85 7.03
CA TYR A 36 22.67 -3.72 7.10
C TYR A 36 22.31 -3.37 8.56
N PRO A 37 22.04 -2.09 8.86
CA PRO A 37 21.68 -1.66 10.22
C PRO A 37 20.22 -1.99 10.57
N ASN A 38 19.33 -2.03 9.58
CA ASN A 38 17.88 -2.19 9.73
C ASN A 38 17.30 -3.47 9.12
N LYS A 39 18.12 -4.31 8.48
CA LYS A 39 17.68 -5.49 7.72
C LYS A 39 18.52 -6.74 7.96
N TYR A 40 17.95 -7.90 7.69
CA TYR A 40 18.65 -9.20 7.69
C TYR A 40 17.92 -10.24 6.83
N GLU A 41 18.60 -10.87 5.85
CA GLU A 41 18.02 -11.99 5.08
C GLU A 41 18.36 -13.32 5.76
N ILE A 42 17.33 -14.12 6.04
CA ILE A 42 17.46 -15.50 6.51
C ILE A 42 17.03 -16.44 5.37
N ARG A 43 17.80 -17.51 5.16
CA ARG A 43 17.54 -18.53 4.15
C ARG A 43 17.63 -19.90 4.80
N TRP A 44 16.77 -20.84 4.42
CA TRP A 44 16.80 -22.20 4.97
C TRP A 44 16.56 -23.26 3.91
N ALA A 45 17.04 -24.48 4.17
CA ALA A 45 16.72 -25.65 3.38
C ALA A 45 15.29 -26.12 3.66
N MET A 46 14.65 -26.71 2.64
CA MET A 46 13.37 -27.39 2.81
C MET A 46 13.55 -28.58 3.76
N PRO A 47 12.81 -28.67 4.87
CA PRO A 47 12.87 -29.82 5.76
C PRO A 47 12.21 -31.05 5.15
N ARG A 48 12.38 -32.21 5.80
CA ARG A 48 11.61 -33.41 5.47
C ARG A 48 10.14 -33.19 5.78
N ASP A 49 9.27 -33.53 4.83
CA ASP A 49 7.81 -33.37 4.92
C ASP A 49 7.12 -34.48 5.73
N ASN A 50 7.82 -35.61 5.95
CA ASN A 50 7.34 -36.78 6.67
C ASN A 50 5.97 -37.27 6.18
N GLY A 51 5.77 -37.27 4.86
CA GLY A 51 4.55 -37.74 4.20
C GLY A 51 3.44 -36.70 4.02
N ARG A 52 3.57 -35.50 4.60
CA ARG A 52 2.60 -34.40 4.45
C ARG A 52 3.27 -33.10 4.00
N PRO A 53 2.92 -32.52 2.84
CA PRO A 53 3.61 -31.37 2.29
C PRO A 53 3.53 -30.16 3.23
N VAL A 54 4.66 -29.47 3.40
CA VAL A 54 4.75 -28.21 4.15
C VAL A 54 3.88 -27.16 3.47
N ARG A 55 3.02 -26.48 4.24
CA ARG A 55 2.10 -25.44 3.77
C ARG A 55 2.71 -24.05 3.90
N HIS A 56 3.39 -23.78 5.01
CA HIS A 56 4.04 -22.51 5.30
C HIS A 56 5.17 -22.67 6.31
N PHE A 57 5.99 -21.62 6.42
CA PHE A 57 6.93 -21.45 7.53
C PHE A 57 6.47 -20.32 8.44
N ARG A 58 6.70 -20.46 9.74
CA ARG A 58 6.56 -19.39 10.73
C ARG A 58 7.96 -18.94 11.14
N VAL A 59 8.25 -17.65 10.98
CA VAL A 59 9.48 -17.03 11.45
C VAL A 59 9.14 -16.06 12.58
N THR A 60 9.59 -16.39 13.78
CA THR A 60 9.43 -15.56 14.98
C THR A 60 10.76 -14.88 15.27
N TYR A 61 10.78 -13.55 15.45
CA TYR A 61 12.01 -12.82 15.75
C TYR A 61 11.81 -11.74 16.81
N PHE A 62 12.81 -11.57 17.68
CA PHE A 62 12.79 -10.58 18.76
C PHE A 62 14.18 -10.07 19.08
N LYS A 63 14.25 -8.84 19.59
CA LYS A 63 15.49 -8.24 20.11
C LYS A 63 15.91 -8.98 21.38
N VAL A 64 17.20 -9.21 21.53
CA VAL A 64 17.79 -9.83 22.71
C VAL A 64 18.95 -8.98 23.25
N ASP A 65 19.08 -8.91 24.56
CA ASP A 65 20.23 -8.31 25.22
C ASP A 65 21.29 -9.37 25.51
N LYS A 66 22.53 -9.09 25.11
CA LYS A 66 23.69 -9.93 25.41
C LYS A 66 24.15 -9.70 26.84
N ARG A 67 23.96 -10.70 27.70
CA ARG A 67 24.45 -10.74 29.09
C ARG A 67 25.80 -11.47 29.18
N PRO A 68 26.53 -11.31 30.30
CA PRO A 68 27.76 -12.08 30.56
C PRO A 68 27.56 -13.59 30.40
N GLY A 69 28.60 -14.28 29.92
CA GLY A 69 28.56 -15.73 29.70
C GLY A 69 27.78 -16.20 28.47
N ASN A 70 27.72 -15.39 27.40
CA ASN A 70 26.97 -15.68 26.15
C ASN A 70 25.46 -15.93 26.35
N ASN A 71 24.89 -15.44 27.44
CA ASN A 71 23.46 -15.52 27.70
C ASN A 71 22.73 -14.42 26.92
N PHE A 72 21.66 -14.78 26.20
CA PHE A 72 20.80 -13.84 25.50
C PHE A 72 19.42 -13.81 26.15
N VAL A 73 18.94 -12.63 26.55
CA VAL A 73 17.63 -12.46 27.20
C VAL A 73 16.73 -11.62 26.30
N ARG A 74 15.46 -12.03 26.13
CA ARG A 74 14.49 -11.29 25.31
C ARG A 74 14.27 -9.88 25.86
N ALA A 75 14.44 -8.88 25.00
CA ALA A 75 14.30 -7.45 25.30
C ALA A 75 13.02 -6.84 24.71
N GLU A 76 12.57 -7.33 23.55
CA GLU A 76 11.33 -6.89 22.88
C GLU A 76 10.34 -8.06 22.71
N ASP A 77 9.07 -7.75 22.48
CA ASP A 77 8.06 -8.74 22.12
C ASP A 77 8.35 -9.41 20.75
N PRO A 78 7.97 -10.70 20.59
CA PRO A 78 8.17 -11.43 19.35
C PRO A 78 7.31 -10.87 18.21
N LYS A 79 7.98 -10.62 17.08
CA LYS A 79 7.37 -10.30 15.78
C LYS A 79 7.31 -11.59 14.98
N VAL A 80 6.16 -11.88 14.35
CA VAL A 80 5.93 -13.12 13.59
C VAL A 80 5.70 -12.79 12.12
N ILE A 81 6.33 -13.56 11.23
CA ILE A 81 6.14 -13.53 9.78
C ILE A 81 5.75 -14.94 9.32
N GLN A 82 4.70 -15.06 8.51
CA GLN A 82 4.41 -16.29 7.79
C GLN A 82 4.96 -16.21 6.36
N VAL A 83 5.63 -17.27 5.93
CA VAL A 83 6.16 -17.42 4.57
C VAL A 83 5.41 -18.58 3.92
N ASN A 84 4.50 -18.24 3.01
CA ASN A 84 3.59 -19.18 2.34
C ASN A 84 4.04 -19.54 0.93
N GLU A 85 4.98 -18.77 0.35
CA GLU A 85 5.42 -18.91 -1.03
C GLU A 85 6.95 -18.95 -1.11
N TRP A 86 7.48 -19.91 -1.87
CA TRP A 86 8.90 -20.05 -2.18
C TRP A 86 9.04 -20.79 -3.52
N HIS A 87 10.07 -20.47 -4.30
CA HIS A 87 10.34 -21.16 -5.57
C HIS A 87 11.38 -22.27 -5.42
N ASN A 88 12.57 -21.93 -4.92
CA ASN A 88 13.70 -22.87 -4.82
C ASN A 88 14.18 -23.03 -3.37
N VAL A 89 14.66 -21.94 -2.78
CA VAL A 89 15.16 -21.87 -1.41
C VAL A 89 14.26 -20.90 -0.63
N PRO A 90 13.52 -21.37 0.38
CA PRO A 90 12.79 -20.52 1.30
C PRO A 90 13.68 -19.43 1.92
N ARG A 91 13.14 -18.21 2.02
CA ARG A 91 13.83 -17.05 2.58
C ARG A 91 12.86 -16.03 3.16
N VAL A 92 13.36 -15.18 4.06
CA VAL A 92 12.66 -13.99 4.55
C VAL A 92 13.67 -12.86 4.73
N GLU A 93 13.26 -11.63 4.42
CA GLU A 93 13.98 -10.42 4.84
C GLU A 93 13.29 -9.85 6.07
N LEU A 94 14.01 -9.83 7.20
CA LEU A 94 13.59 -9.10 8.39
C LEU A 94 13.88 -7.61 8.18
N GLN A 95 12.89 -6.75 8.39
CA GLN A 95 12.99 -5.30 8.22
C GLN A 95 12.59 -4.56 9.51
N GLY A 96 12.93 -3.27 9.60
CA GLY A 96 12.63 -2.44 10.76
C GLY A 96 13.39 -2.88 12.03
N LEU A 97 14.62 -3.38 11.85
CA LEU A 97 15.51 -3.72 12.95
C LEU A 97 16.20 -2.48 13.51
N SER A 98 16.57 -2.49 14.78
CA SER A 98 17.46 -1.49 15.37
C SER A 98 18.91 -1.71 14.91
N PRO A 99 19.69 -0.65 14.62
CA PRO A 99 21.15 -0.74 14.47
C PRO A 99 21.84 -1.27 15.74
N GLU A 100 23.05 -1.79 15.59
CA GLU A 100 23.95 -2.25 16.68
C GLU A 100 23.23 -3.08 17.77
N SER A 101 22.35 -3.98 17.35
CA SER A 101 21.45 -4.73 18.23
C SER A 101 21.49 -6.22 17.92
N TYR A 102 21.42 -7.05 18.97
CA TYR A 102 21.27 -8.49 18.81
C TYR A 102 19.79 -8.88 18.66
N TYR A 103 19.53 -9.84 17.78
CA TYR A 103 18.23 -10.43 17.54
C TYR A 103 18.34 -11.95 17.54
N ARG A 104 17.30 -12.61 18.06
CA ARG A 104 17.07 -14.03 17.83
C ARG A 104 15.98 -14.18 16.77
N ALA A 105 16.15 -15.13 15.86
CA ALA A 105 15.09 -15.61 14.98
C ALA A 105 14.92 -17.13 15.16
N GLU A 106 13.68 -17.59 15.11
CA GLU A 106 13.25 -18.98 15.29
C GLU A 106 12.33 -19.34 14.11
N ILE A 107 12.61 -20.45 13.42
CA ILE A 107 11.98 -20.85 12.17
C ILE A 107 11.33 -22.22 12.35
N GLU A 108 10.03 -22.30 12.10
CA GLU A 108 9.25 -23.53 12.20
C GLU A 108 8.58 -23.82 10.85
N ALA A 109 8.57 -25.08 10.42
CA ALA A 109 7.82 -25.54 9.26
C ALA A 109 6.46 -26.09 9.70
N TYR A 110 5.40 -25.84 8.94
CA TYR A 110 4.05 -26.32 9.24
C TYR A 110 3.51 -27.20 8.11
N ASN A 111 2.92 -28.34 8.47
CA ASN A 111 2.01 -29.10 7.60
C ASN A 111 0.68 -29.37 8.32
N ASP A 112 -0.25 -30.06 7.65
CA ASP A 112 -1.60 -30.31 8.19
C ASP A 112 -1.62 -31.19 9.47
N ILE A 113 -0.48 -31.74 9.89
CA ILE A 113 -0.31 -32.48 11.16
C ILE A 113 0.16 -31.55 12.29
N GLY A 114 1.02 -30.57 11.99
CA GLY A 114 1.51 -29.62 12.98
C GLY A 114 2.78 -28.86 12.58
N TYR A 115 3.37 -28.18 13.58
CA TYR A 115 4.66 -27.50 13.47
C TYR A 115 5.83 -28.44 13.74
N SER A 116 6.96 -28.19 13.07
CA SER A 116 8.26 -28.78 13.40
C SER A 116 8.81 -28.25 14.72
N GLU A 117 9.90 -28.85 15.20
CA GLU A 117 10.78 -28.16 16.15
C GLU A 117 11.34 -26.85 15.54
N PRO A 118 11.60 -25.80 16.34
CA PRO A 118 12.11 -24.53 15.87
C PRO A 118 13.62 -24.58 15.64
N GLU A 119 14.06 -24.14 14.46
CA GLU A 119 15.47 -23.87 14.18
C GLU A 119 15.81 -22.43 14.59
N SER A 120 16.75 -22.25 15.52
CA SER A 120 17.04 -20.95 16.14
C SER A 120 18.41 -20.40 15.76
N LEU A 121 18.48 -19.12 15.40
CA LEU A 121 19.73 -18.39 15.14
C LEU A 121 19.77 -17.06 15.89
N VAL A 122 20.96 -16.60 16.23
CA VAL A 122 21.19 -15.26 16.81
C VAL A 122 22.10 -14.47 15.86
N PHE A 123 21.75 -13.22 15.61
CA PHE A 123 22.49 -12.33 14.73
C PHE A 123 22.58 -10.90 15.29
N HIS A 124 23.51 -10.12 14.77
CA HIS A 124 23.79 -8.74 15.16
C HIS A 124 23.66 -7.80 13.97
N THR A 125 22.92 -6.70 14.10
CA THR A 125 22.77 -5.70 13.03
C THR A 125 24.02 -4.84 12.87
N ALA A 126 24.23 -4.28 11.67
CA ALA A 126 25.35 -3.37 11.43
C ALA A 126 25.17 -2.04 12.18
N ARG A 127 26.25 -1.27 12.26
CA ARG A 127 26.20 0.15 12.62
C ARG A 127 25.79 0.98 11.40
N GLY A 128 24.93 1.96 11.59
CA GLY A 128 24.52 2.91 10.55
C GLY A 128 23.25 3.67 10.93
N GLU A 129 23.01 4.77 10.24
CA GLU A 129 21.74 5.50 10.31
C GLU A 129 20.68 4.76 9.48
N VAL A 130 19.44 4.74 9.97
CA VAL A 130 18.30 4.18 9.23
C VAL A 130 17.71 5.29 8.35
N PRO A 131 17.69 5.16 7.02
CA PRO A 131 17.12 6.19 6.15
C PRO A 131 15.64 6.47 6.48
N LEU A 132 15.29 7.74 6.62
CA LEU A 132 13.94 8.21 6.99
C LEU A 132 12.83 7.71 6.03
N GLU A 133 13.17 7.35 4.80
CA GLU A 133 12.22 6.88 3.78
C GLU A 133 11.48 5.59 4.19
N GLU A 134 12.04 4.79 5.09
CA GLU A 134 11.39 3.55 5.57
C GLU A 134 10.22 3.82 6.53
N GLN A 135 10.00 5.06 6.99
CA GLN A 135 8.77 5.45 7.70
C GLN A 135 7.51 5.34 6.81
N SER A 136 7.65 5.40 5.49
CA SER A 136 6.55 5.07 4.56
C SER A 136 6.04 3.63 4.76
N GLY A 137 6.94 2.70 5.09
CA GLY A 137 6.60 1.31 5.44
C GLY A 137 5.86 1.17 6.77
N GLN A 138 6.10 2.05 7.74
CA GLN A 138 5.28 2.10 8.97
C GLN A 138 3.87 2.60 8.69
N LEU A 139 3.70 3.53 7.76
CA LEU A 139 2.37 4.03 7.37
C LEU A 139 1.58 2.98 6.57
N ASN A 140 2.25 2.19 5.73
CA ASN A 140 1.68 0.98 5.11
C ASN A 140 1.31 -0.11 6.13
N ARG A 141 1.93 -0.15 7.32
CA ARG A 141 1.61 -1.09 8.41
C ARG A 141 0.25 -0.83 9.06
N LEU A 142 -0.35 0.35 8.84
CA LEU A 142 -1.75 0.65 9.20
C LEU A 142 -2.76 0.09 8.17
N GLY A 143 -2.29 -0.48 7.05
CA GLY A 143 -3.14 -1.09 6.02
C GLY A 143 -4.03 -0.10 5.24
N LEU A 144 -3.89 1.21 5.49
CA LEU A 144 -4.67 2.23 4.81
C LEU A 144 -4.11 2.43 3.40
N PRO A 145 -4.88 2.14 2.32
CA PRO A 145 -4.42 2.39 0.97
C PRO A 145 -4.20 3.90 0.77
N LEU A 146 -3.31 4.26 -0.15
CA LEU A 146 -2.98 5.66 -0.47
C LEU A 146 -4.24 6.51 -0.75
N THR A 147 -5.28 5.89 -1.33
CA THR A 147 -6.61 6.48 -1.54
C THR A 147 -7.28 6.96 -0.26
N THR A 148 -7.19 6.21 0.85
CA THR A 148 -7.77 6.60 2.14
C THR A 148 -7.06 7.82 2.74
N ILE A 149 -5.73 7.90 2.59
CA ILE A 149 -4.95 9.07 3.03
C ILE A 149 -5.41 10.33 2.27
N ILE A 150 -5.55 10.22 0.94
CA ILE A 150 -6.05 11.31 0.09
C ILE A 150 -7.48 11.70 0.51
N ILE A 151 -8.38 10.74 0.76
CA ILE A 151 -9.75 11.01 1.21
C ILE A 151 -9.76 11.76 2.56
N ILE A 152 -8.90 11.38 3.52
CA ILE A 152 -8.79 12.07 4.81
C ILE A 152 -8.33 13.52 4.60
N VAL A 153 -7.29 13.76 3.78
CA VAL A 153 -6.80 15.12 3.50
C VAL A 153 -7.85 15.97 2.79
N VAL A 154 -8.59 15.41 1.83
CA VAL A 154 -9.69 16.13 1.16
C VAL A 154 -10.82 16.42 2.14
N ALA A 155 -11.19 15.48 3.01
CA ALA A 155 -12.24 15.66 4.01
C ALA A 155 -11.87 16.73 5.06
N THR A 156 -10.62 16.80 5.52
CA THR A 156 -10.19 17.85 6.45
C THR A 156 -10.16 19.22 5.79
N VAL A 157 -9.70 19.32 4.54
CA VAL A 157 -9.76 20.58 3.77
C VAL A 157 -11.20 21.04 3.56
N LEU A 158 -12.12 20.14 3.18
CA LEU A 158 -13.54 20.47 3.03
C LEU A 158 -14.19 20.89 4.36
N LEU A 159 -13.83 20.26 5.47
CA LEU A 159 -14.30 20.64 6.80
C LEU A 159 -13.81 22.05 7.18
N VAL A 160 -12.53 22.37 6.92
CA VAL A 160 -11.98 23.72 7.14
C VAL A 160 -12.68 24.74 6.26
N LEU A 161 -12.91 24.44 4.98
CA LEU A 161 -13.66 25.33 4.06
C LEU A 161 -15.10 25.56 4.52
N LEU A 162 -15.79 24.53 5.02
CA LEU A 162 -17.14 24.66 5.58
C LEU A 162 -17.15 25.52 6.85
N LEU A 163 -16.18 25.33 7.75
CA LEU A 163 -16.03 26.17 8.94
C LEU A 163 -15.74 27.63 8.57
N LEU A 164 -14.89 27.87 7.55
CA LEU A 164 -14.64 29.21 7.03
C LEU A 164 -15.90 29.82 6.39
N ASP A 165 -16.68 29.07 5.60
CA ASP A 165 -17.93 29.57 5.01
C ASP A 165 -18.97 29.92 6.09
N VAL A 166 -19.10 29.10 7.14
CA VAL A 166 -19.98 29.37 8.28
C VAL A 166 -19.51 30.59 9.08
N VAL A 167 -18.20 30.74 9.33
CA VAL A 167 -17.65 31.93 10.01
C VAL A 167 -17.85 33.18 9.16
N CYS A 168 -17.59 33.13 7.84
CA CYS A 168 -17.83 34.24 6.92
C CYS A 168 -19.33 34.61 6.84
N TYR A 169 -20.21 33.61 6.76
CA TYR A 169 -21.66 33.79 6.79
C TYR A 169 -22.13 34.53 8.05
N LEU A 170 -21.70 34.09 9.24
CA LEU A 170 -22.10 34.69 10.53
C LEU A 170 -21.44 36.04 10.83
N ARG A 171 -20.24 36.30 10.28
CA ARG A 171 -19.42 37.47 10.62
C ARG A 171 -19.47 38.60 9.60
N PHE A 172 -19.70 38.28 8.33
CA PHE A 172 -19.60 39.22 7.20
C PHE A 172 -20.83 39.21 6.26
N HIS A 173 -21.87 38.41 6.53
CA HIS A 173 -23.07 38.26 5.68
C HIS A 173 -22.82 37.77 4.24
N TRP A 174 -21.58 37.41 3.87
CA TRP A 174 -21.20 36.89 2.55
C TRP A 174 -20.58 35.48 2.69
N GLY A 175 -21.05 34.54 1.86
CA GLY A 175 -20.62 33.14 1.83
C GLY A 175 -21.36 32.34 0.75
N PHE A 176 -20.86 31.18 0.37
CA PHE A 176 -21.43 30.35 -0.70
C PHE A 176 -22.87 29.89 -0.38
N LEU A 177 -23.15 29.57 0.89
CA LEU A 177 -24.49 29.23 1.37
C LEU A 177 -25.51 30.38 1.23
N TYR A 178 -25.09 31.65 1.17
CA TYR A 178 -25.99 32.79 0.97
C TYR A 178 -26.58 32.81 -0.46
N CYS A 179 -25.75 32.56 -1.48
CA CYS A 179 -26.17 32.53 -2.88
C CYS A 179 -27.16 31.39 -3.20
N LEU A 180 -26.99 30.24 -2.55
CA LEU A 180 -27.93 29.11 -2.69
C LEU A 180 -29.31 29.45 -2.13
N ARG A 181 -29.40 30.15 -0.99
CA ARG A 181 -30.68 30.56 -0.40
C ARG A 181 -31.39 31.65 -1.22
N HIS A 182 -30.65 32.50 -1.93
CA HIS A 182 -31.24 33.54 -2.78
C HIS A 182 -31.66 33.04 -4.18
N SER A 183 -31.18 31.87 -4.61
CA SER A 183 -31.52 31.29 -5.92
C SER A 183 -32.85 30.51 -5.96
N CYS A 184 -33.43 30.16 -4.81
CA CYS A 184 -34.65 29.34 -4.71
C CYS A 184 -35.92 30.16 -4.36
N GLY A 185 -35.91 31.47 -4.64
CA GLY A 185 -36.88 32.44 -4.10
C GLY A 185 -37.72 33.24 -5.11
N LYS A 186 -37.82 32.81 -6.38
CA LYS A 186 -38.65 33.49 -7.41
C LYS A 186 -39.66 32.55 -8.07
N GLY A 187 -40.67 32.15 -7.28
CA GLY A 187 -41.94 31.67 -7.81
C GLY A 187 -42.74 32.82 -8.44
N HIS A 188 -43.28 32.59 -9.63
CA HIS A 188 -44.09 33.55 -10.38
C HIS A 188 -45.41 33.91 -9.70
N ALA A 189 -45.86 35.16 -9.86
CA ALA A 189 -47.28 35.49 -10.08
C ALA A 189 -47.35 36.66 -11.10
N PRO A 190 -48.18 36.60 -12.15
CA PRO A 190 -48.10 37.52 -13.29
C PRO A 190 -49.07 38.70 -13.21
N ALA A 191 -48.72 39.82 -13.85
CA ALA A 191 -49.65 40.90 -14.19
C ALA A 191 -50.11 40.78 -15.65
N LYS A 192 -51.42 40.83 -15.87
CA LYS A 192 -52.14 41.04 -17.15
C LYS A 192 -53.50 41.69 -16.80
N PRO A 193 -54.17 42.45 -17.70
CA PRO A 193 -54.16 42.39 -19.17
C PRO A 193 -53.62 43.69 -19.83
N VAL A 194 -53.59 43.92 -21.14
CA VAL A 194 -54.69 43.93 -22.15
C VAL A 194 -54.13 43.87 -23.60
N ALA A 195 -54.77 43.07 -24.45
CA ALA A 195 -54.90 43.10 -25.93
C ALA A 195 -53.65 43.22 -26.86
N ASP A 196 -53.67 42.99 -28.19
CA ASP A 196 -54.30 42.01 -29.13
C ASP A 196 -53.81 42.42 -30.56
N ASP A 197 -53.72 41.62 -31.64
CA ASP A 197 -53.63 40.17 -31.89
C ASP A 197 -53.10 39.96 -33.35
N ALA A 198 -53.01 38.72 -33.84
CA ALA A 198 -53.10 38.32 -35.25
C ALA A 198 -52.00 38.74 -36.26
N LYS A 199 -50.95 37.90 -36.32
CA LYS A 199 -50.59 37.07 -37.50
C LYS A 199 -50.77 37.67 -38.93
N SER A 200 -49.66 37.84 -39.68
CA SER A 200 -49.41 37.17 -41.00
C SER A 200 -48.42 37.87 -41.98
N SER A 201 -47.18 37.37 -42.04
CA SER A 201 -46.37 37.09 -43.26
C SER A 201 -45.80 38.18 -44.20
N LYS A 202 -44.55 37.88 -44.68
CA LYS A 202 -43.88 38.28 -45.94
C LYS A 202 -43.35 39.74 -46.07
N GLU A 203 -42.23 40.03 -46.73
CA GLU A 203 -41.00 39.28 -47.15
C GLU A 203 -40.00 40.31 -47.76
N LEU A 204 -38.78 39.88 -48.17
CA LEU A 204 -37.83 40.54 -49.11
C LEU A 204 -36.82 41.62 -48.63
N LEU A 205 -35.53 41.22 -48.76
CA LEU A 205 -34.36 41.95 -49.32
C LEU A 205 -33.75 43.17 -48.56
N SER A 206 -32.42 43.39 -48.54
CA SER A 206 -31.27 42.67 -49.15
C SER A 206 -29.93 42.92 -48.41
N SER A 207 -28.97 42.00 -48.60
CA SER A 207 -27.56 42.00 -48.13
C SER A 207 -26.63 42.85 -49.05
N PRO A 208 -25.28 42.79 -48.97
CA PRO A 208 -24.31 43.03 -47.87
C PRO A 208 -23.29 44.17 -48.26
N ASP A 209 -22.19 44.41 -47.51
CA ASP A 209 -20.80 44.33 -48.05
C ASP A 209 -19.62 44.67 -47.08
N GLU A 210 -18.40 44.51 -47.60
CA GLU A 210 -17.06 44.38 -46.97
C GLU A 210 -16.26 45.64 -46.51
N LYS A 211 -15.19 45.37 -45.73
CA LYS A 211 -13.81 45.97 -45.74
C LYS A 211 -13.44 47.35 -45.11
N MET A 212 -12.60 47.26 -44.06
CA MET A 212 -11.13 47.54 -44.03
C MET A 212 -10.52 48.98 -43.94
N LYS A 213 -9.58 49.12 -42.97
CA LYS A 213 -8.47 50.12 -42.75
C LYS A 213 -8.88 51.55 -42.37
N ASP A 214 -8.19 52.25 -41.44
CA ASP A 214 -6.80 52.77 -41.42
C ASP A 214 -6.17 52.71 -39.98
N ALA A 215 -4.86 52.51 -39.72
CA ALA A 215 -3.65 53.41 -39.79
C ALA A 215 -3.68 54.63 -38.81
N ALA A 216 -2.61 55.14 -38.17
CA ALA A 216 -1.23 54.71 -37.82
C ALA A 216 -0.61 55.74 -36.79
N GLU A 217 0.70 55.62 -36.44
CA GLU A 217 1.55 56.57 -35.63
C GLU A 217 1.24 56.71 -34.11
N ASP A 218 2.20 56.99 -33.19
CA ASP A 218 3.68 57.09 -33.22
C ASP A 218 4.31 56.66 -31.84
N THR A 219 5.64 56.63 -31.79
CA THR A 219 6.64 56.13 -30.81
C THR A 219 7.02 57.19 -29.71
N PRO A 220 8.11 57.11 -28.87
CA PRO A 220 9.16 56.10 -28.72
C PRO A 220 9.65 55.72 -27.27
N MET A 221 10.65 54.84 -27.30
CA MET A 221 11.53 54.22 -26.28
C MET A 221 11.92 54.99 -25.00
N ILE A 222 12.23 54.21 -23.95
CA ILE A 222 13.36 54.48 -23.02
C ILE A 222 14.26 53.23 -22.86
N ASP A 223 15.57 53.46 -22.88
CA ASP A 223 16.67 52.51 -22.63
C ASP A 223 17.15 52.63 -21.18
N THR A 224 17.67 51.56 -20.57
CA THR A 224 18.69 51.63 -19.52
C THR A 224 19.42 50.29 -19.41
N LYS A 225 20.69 50.28 -19.85
CA LYS A 225 21.71 49.27 -19.53
C LYS A 225 22.12 49.35 -18.04
N GLY A 226 22.64 48.24 -17.50
CA GLY A 226 23.33 48.19 -16.21
C GLY A 226 23.61 46.76 -15.77
#